data_AF-A0A0E0NB85-F1
#
_entry.id   AF-A0A0E0NB85-F1
#
_cell.length_a   1.000
_cell.length_b   1.000
_cell.length_c   1.000
_cell.angle_alpha   90.00
_cell.angle_beta   90.00
_cell.angle_gamma   90.00
#
_symmetry.space_group_name_H-M   'P 1'
#
loop_
_entity.id
_entity.type
_entity.pdbx_description
1 polymer ?
#
loop_
_entity_poly.entity_id
_entity_poly.type
_entity_poly.pdbx_seq_one_letter_code
_entity_poly.pdbx_strand_id
1 'polypeptide(L)'
;MGRRRRHRRHHRRDGTDLLEAEPLLDDSHLMTVRDPLPAAYIAVCRRDWYSHSYYRLYKVEDDSSSSSSPSSPVTKQVLHRFAHLPTDVACKTVVSVRSRWIVSVGGNPGGTVLFDTETRRVITGPKLLSAKLSPVAAAVGDRIYVLSSRPQYFEPWFEVLDLSRATVVATADGRHTLDGCSWEALPDPICFPCVLSPAGYLAPPLILVTSYVLFLPYLLVSVNNMGKMTTYAFDTGTHRWHKLYDYGLPFFGSATPLVGHTGIFLGRCWESGPINAYRIRLVSSAPHLKLSVTEFPVKTEAREEVGVGEALCLASMEDEGSFSCITFRLDDREHHMSYDKDIHAFYPRKMYLNLTTYKIVEGEKTDMDIVVRCKRDKALKIFSSHGFSSPPIAFALSI
;
A
#
# COMPACT_ATOMS: atom_id res chain seq x y z
N MET A 1 47.96 -31.61 54.16
CA MET A 1 48.36 -30.20 54.31
C MET A 1 47.52 -29.38 53.33
N GLY A 2 46.83 -28.28 53.61
CA GLY A 2 46.78 -27.36 54.74
C GLY A 2 46.36 -25.98 54.17
N ARG A 3 45.10 -25.59 54.42
CA ARG A 3 44.48 -24.24 54.49
C ARG A 3 45.09 -23.01 53.75
N ARG A 4 44.19 -22.34 53.00
CA ARG A 4 43.80 -20.89 52.99
C ARG A 4 44.77 -19.81 53.56
N ARG A 5 44.92 -18.71 52.81
CA ARG A 5 44.94 -17.26 53.20
C ARG A 5 44.83 -16.43 51.89
N ARG A 6 43.84 -15.58 51.55
CA ARG A 6 43.24 -14.32 52.07
C ARG A 6 44.15 -13.07 52.13
N HIS A 7 43.67 -12.02 51.43
CA HIS A 7 43.87 -10.55 51.56
C HIS A 7 45.19 -9.95 51.00
N ARG A 8 45.26 -8.72 50.42
CA ARG A 8 44.41 -7.51 50.54
C ARG A 8 44.74 -6.45 49.44
N ARG A 9 43.68 -5.78 48.94
CA ARG A 9 43.44 -4.33 48.68
C ARG A 9 44.34 -3.43 47.77
N HIS A 10 43.60 -2.78 46.85
CA HIS A 10 43.58 -1.37 46.40
C HIS A 10 44.75 -0.76 45.61
N HIS A 11 44.47 -0.41 44.35
CA HIS A 11 44.53 0.99 43.95
C HIS A 11 43.37 1.35 43.01
N ARG A 12 42.82 2.53 43.27
CA ARG A 12 41.71 3.23 42.60
C ARG A 12 42.35 4.25 41.66
N ARG A 13 41.90 4.35 40.40
CA ARG A 13 41.87 5.61 39.65
C ARG A 13 40.93 5.50 38.46
N ASP A 14 40.12 6.54 38.35
CA ASP A 14 39.04 6.76 37.41
C ASP A 14 39.56 7.00 35.99
N GLY A 15 38.72 6.71 35.00
CA GLY A 15 38.98 6.90 33.58
C GLY A 15 37.79 6.41 32.78
N THR A 16 36.68 7.14 32.89
CA THR A 16 35.45 6.98 32.10
C THR A 16 35.69 7.50 30.68
N ASP A 17 35.67 6.60 29.69
CA ASP A 17 35.50 6.97 28.28
C ASP A 17 34.17 6.40 27.77
N LEU A 18 33.18 7.30 27.81
CA LEU A 18 32.13 7.57 26.83
C LEU A 18 31.82 6.45 25.80
N LEU A 19 30.77 5.68 26.10
CA LEU A 19 29.91 5.09 25.10
C LEU A 19 28.96 6.19 24.60
N GLU A 20 29.11 6.62 23.35
CA GLU A 20 28.11 7.46 22.67
C GLU A 20 26.83 6.63 22.51
N ALA A 21 25.85 6.96 23.36
CA ALA A 21 24.49 6.46 23.26
C ALA A 21 23.75 7.25 22.16
N GLU A 22 23.15 6.54 21.22
CA GLU A 22 22.22 7.13 20.26
C GLU A 22 21.01 7.75 20.99
N PRO A 23 20.52 8.92 20.53
CA PRO A 23 19.41 9.59 21.21
C PRO A 23 18.10 8.88 20.91
N LEU A 24 17.54 8.25 21.95
CA LEU A 24 16.12 7.93 22.07
C LEU A 24 15.31 9.23 21.91
N LEU A 25 14.51 9.32 20.85
CA LEU A 25 13.50 10.37 20.72
C LEU A 25 12.37 10.04 21.71
N ASP A 26 12.23 10.94 22.68
CA ASP A 26 11.23 10.97 23.74
C ASP A 26 9.90 11.49 23.18
N ASP A 27 8.98 10.59 22.84
CA ASP A 27 7.59 10.92 22.50
C ASP A 27 6.77 11.07 23.78
N SER A 28 6.88 12.24 24.43
CA SER A 28 6.03 12.56 25.58
C SER A 28 5.58 14.02 25.62
N HIS A 29 4.74 14.42 24.66
CA HIS A 29 3.80 15.52 24.88
C HIS A 29 2.40 15.19 24.35
N LEU A 30 1.57 14.72 25.28
CA LEU A 30 0.11 14.67 25.19
C LEU A 30 -0.49 16.03 24.78
N MET A 31 -1.16 16.05 23.63
CA MET A 31 -2.35 16.86 23.42
C MET A 31 -3.49 15.90 23.16
N THR A 32 -4.43 15.81 24.11
CA THR A 32 -5.69 15.08 24.01
C THR A 32 -6.59 15.74 22.97
N VAL A 33 -6.30 15.53 21.69
CA VAL A 33 -7.31 15.46 20.64
C VAL A 33 -7.79 14.01 20.66
N ARG A 34 -9.09 13.74 20.64
CA ARG A 34 -9.56 12.36 20.45
C ARG A 34 -8.92 11.85 19.17
N ASP A 35 -7.98 10.91 19.27
CA ASP A 35 -7.43 10.24 18.11
C ASP A 35 -8.61 9.73 17.28
N PRO A 36 -8.70 10.12 16.00
CA PRO A 36 -9.78 9.62 15.17
C PRO A 36 -9.69 8.09 15.16
N LEU A 37 -10.76 7.41 15.56
CA LEU A 37 -10.83 5.95 15.49
C LEU A 37 -10.30 5.47 14.13
N PRO A 38 -9.48 4.41 14.08
CA PRO A 38 -8.91 3.92 12.84
C PRO A 38 -10.02 3.72 11.81
N ALA A 39 -9.84 4.33 10.64
CA ALA A 39 -10.85 4.32 9.61
C ALA A 39 -10.28 3.82 8.29
N ALA A 40 -11.04 2.94 7.68
CA ALA A 40 -10.77 2.41 6.36
C ALA A 40 -11.38 3.34 5.31
N TYR A 41 -10.54 3.84 4.40
CA TYR A 41 -10.96 4.66 3.29
C TYR A 41 -10.87 3.87 2.00
N ILE A 42 -11.99 3.80 1.29
CA ILE A 42 -12.15 3.03 0.06
C ILE A 42 -12.44 4.03 -1.05
N ALA A 43 -11.48 4.22 -1.96
CA ALA A 43 -11.65 5.03 -3.15
C ALA A 43 -12.11 4.13 -4.30
N VAL A 44 -13.29 4.36 -4.86
CA VAL A 44 -13.88 3.53 -5.91
C VAL A 44 -14.01 4.31 -7.20
N CYS A 45 -13.40 3.81 -8.28
CA CYS A 45 -13.64 4.30 -9.63
C CYS A 45 -14.97 3.76 -10.17
N ARG A 46 -15.78 4.63 -10.76
CA ARG A 46 -16.99 4.23 -11.47
C ARG A 46 -16.70 4.13 -12.96
N ARG A 47 -17.58 3.47 -13.72
CA ARG A 47 -17.45 3.35 -15.18
C ARG A 47 -17.52 4.69 -15.91
N ASP A 48 -18.34 5.63 -15.43
CA ASP A 48 -18.54 6.95 -16.03
C ASP A 48 -17.35 7.89 -15.85
N TRP A 49 -16.16 7.40 -15.50
CA TRP A 49 -14.98 8.22 -15.26
C TRP A 49 -14.56 9.06 -16.47
N TYR A 50 -14.89 8.62 -17.70
CA TYR A 50 -14.68 9.39 -18.93
C TYR A 50 -15.58 10.64 -19.02
N SER A 51 -16.75 10.60 -18.37
CA SER A 51 -17.76 11.66 -18.41
C SER A 51 -17.86 12.43 -17.08
N HIS A 52 -17.41 11.82 -15.98
CA HIS A 52 -17.44 12.34 -14.63
C HIS A 52 -16.11 12.09 -13.95
N SER A 53 -15.34 13.16 -13.88
CA SER A 53 -13.96 13.19 -13.43
C SER A 53 -13.82 13.11 -11.90
N TYR A 54 -14.27 12.02 -11.25
CA TYR A 54 -13.98 11.79 -9.82
C TYR A 54 -14.02 10.31 -9.37
N TYR A 55 -13.21 9.97 -8.36
CA TYR A 55 -13.40 8.79 -7.51
C TYR A 55 -14.38 9.11 -6.38
N ARG A 56 -15.16 8.11 -5.96
CA ARG A 56 -15.95 8.21 -4.73
C ARG A 56 -15.15 7.65 -3.57
N LEU A 57 -14.96 8.46 -2.54
CA LEU A 57 -14.35 8.01 -1.29
C LEU A 57 -15.46 7.57 -0.34
N TYR A 58 -15.28 6.39 0.24
CA TYR A 58 -16.15 5.84 1.28
C TYR A 58 -15.33 5.68 2.55
N LYS A 59 -15.88 6.07 3.70
CA LYS A 59 -15.29 5.85 5.02
C LYS A 59 -15.99 4.65 5.65
N VAL A 60 -15.19 3.72 6.17
CA VAL A 60 -15.66 2.59 6.97
C VAL A 60 -15.07 2.78 8.36
N GLU A 61 -15.94 3.07 9.33
CA GLU A 61 -15.53 3.31 10.72
C GLU A 61 -15.24 1.98 11.42
N ASP A 62 -14.25 2.00 12.31
CA ASP A 62 -14.00 0.89 13.22
C ASP A 62 -14.96 0.97 14.41
N ASP A 63 -16.17 0.41 14.24
CA ASP A 63 -17.12 0.27 15.33
C ASP A 63 -16.66 -0.85 16.27
N SER A 64 -15.88 -0.50 17.29
CA SER A 64 -15.48 -1.43 18.36
C SER A 64 -16.65 -1.89 19.26
N SER A 65 -17.87 -1.41 19.02
CA SER A 65 -19.02 -1.60 19.92
C SER A 65 -20.15 -2.49 19.41
N SER A 66 -20.09 -3.04 18.20
CA SER A 66 -21.15 -3.96 17.73
C SER A 66 -20.80 -5.41 18.00
N SER A 67 -20.99 -5.86 19.24
CA SER A 67 -21.08 -7.30 19.56
C SER A 67 -22.40 -7.85 19.00
N SER A 68 -22.46 -8.11 17.69
CA SER A 68 -23.61 -8.82 17.12
C SER A 68 -23.42 -10.32 17.29
N SER A 69 -24.29 -10.94 18.08
CA SER A 69 -24.40 -12.39 18.26
C SER A 69 -24.43 -13.13 16.91
N PRO A 70 -23.80 -14.31 16.79
CA PRO A 70 -23.58 -15.01 15.52
C PRO A 70 -24.83 -15.62 14.84
N SER A 71 -26.04 -15.22 15.22
CA SER A 71 -27.29 -15.86 14.80
C SER A 71 -28.22 -14.98 13.95
N SER A 72 -27.81 -13.79 13.54
CA SER A 72 -28.61 -12.93 12.65
C SER A 72 -28.04 -12.92 11.22
N PRO A 73 -28.88 -12.96 10.17
CA PRO A 73 -28.41 -12.91 8.79
C PRO A 73 -27.60 -11.63 8.60
N VAL A 74 -26.35 -11.76 8.13
CA VAL A 74 -25.44 -10.63 7.89
C VAL A 74 -26.11 -9.68 6.90
N THR A 75 -26.72 -8.63 7.44
CA THR A 75 -27.41 -7.62 6.63
C THR A 75 -26.32 -6.71 6.09
N LYS A 76 -26.04 -6.78 4.79
CA LYS A 76 -24.95 -6.00 4.17
C LYS A 76 -25.20 -4.51 4.38
N GLN A 77 -24.26 -3.83 5.03
CA GLN A 77 -24.35 -2.39 5.25
C GLN A 77 -24.13 -1.65 3.92
N VAL A 78 -25.06 -0.75 3.59
CA VAL A 78 -24.91 0.10 2.41
C VAL A 78 -23.98 1.26 2.77
N LEU A 79 -22.86 1.37 2.06
CA LEU A 79 -21.93 2.48 2.27
C LEU A 79 -22.41 3.73 1.53
N HIS A 80 -22.45 4.83 2.27
CA HIS A 80 -22.72 6.15 1.73
C HIS A 80 -21.42 6.85 1.37
N ARG A 81 -21.49 7.65 0.30
CA ARG A 81 -20.34 8.42 -0.19
C ARG A 81 -19.91 9.40 0.90
N PHE A 82 -18.61 9.40 1.20
CA PHE A 82 -18.00 10.31 2.15
C PHE A 82 -17.47 11.58 1.47
N ALA A 83 -16.76 11.42 0.34
CA ALA A 83 -16.22 12.53 -0.43
C ALA A 83 -16.08 12.18 -1.92
N HIS A 84 -15.73 13.18 -2.73
CA HIS A 84 -15.34 13.02 -4.13
C HIS A 84 -13.88 13.42 -4.29
N LEU A 85 -13.10 12.57 -4.93
CA LEU A 85 -11.71 12.89 -5.31
C LEU A 85 -11.70 13.19 -6.81
N PRO A 86 -11.58 14.46 -7.23
CA PRO A 86 -11.50 14.82 -8.64
C PRO A 86 -10.42 14.01 -9.36
N THR A 87 -10.69 13.61 -10.60
CA THR A 87 -9.76 12.85 -11.43
C THR A 87 -10.07 13.03 -12.91
N ASP A 88 -9.10 13.41 -13.73
CA ASP A 88 -9.38 13.57 -15.17
C ASP A 88 -9.64 12.22 -15.87
N VAL A 89 -9.02 11.13 -15.37
CA VAL A 89 -9.04 9.77 -15.95
C VAL A 89 -8.95 8.71 -14.83
N ALA A 90 -9.39 7.47 -15.08
CA ALA A 90 -9.20 6.35 -14.15
C ALA A 90 -7.71 5.93 -14.01
N CYS A 91 -7.45 4.78 -13.38
CA CYS A 91 -6.10 4.22 -13.20
C CYS A 91 -5.20 5.07 -12.30
N LYS A 92 -5.76 5.68 -11.26
CA LYS A 92 -4.98 6.21 -10.14
C LYS A 92 -4.70 5.13 -9.10
N THR A 93 -3.58 5.27 -8.42
CA THR A 93 -3.20 4.51 -7.22
C THR A 93 -3.36 5.40 -6.00
N VAL A 94 -3.80 4.84 -4.87
CA VAL A 94 -3.99 5.59 -3.62
C VAL A 94 -3.03 5.07 -2.57
N VAL A 95 -2.42 6.00 -1.82
CA VAL A 95 -1.56 5.74 -0.66
C VAL A 95 -1.99 6.60 0.52
N SER A 96 -1.66 6.16 1.73
CA SER A 96 -1.81 6.96 2.95
C SER A 96 -0.48 7.62 3.31
N VAL A 97 -0.52 8.89 3.71
CA VAL A 97 0.64 9.66 4.17
C VAL A 97 0.29 10.32 5.50
N ARG A 98 1.23 10.29 6.47
CA ARG A 98 1.07 10.87 7.82
C ARG A 98 -0.17 10.37 8.58
N SER A 99 -0.67 9.17 8.23
CA SER A 99 -1.95 8.63 8.72
C SER A 99 -3.14 9.60 8.59
N ARG A 100 -3.05 10.58 7.70
CA ARG A 100 -3.99 11.72 7.60
C ARG A 100 -4.40 11.99 6.16
N TRP A 101 -3.44 11.97 5.24
CA TRP A 101 -3.69 12.30 3.85
C TRP A 101 -3.87 11.03 3.04
N ILE A 102 -5.04 10.91 2.41
CA ILE A 102 -5.31 9.90 1.39
C ILE A 102 -4.94 10.50 0.04
N VAL A 103 -3.83 10.05 -0.54
CA VAL A 103 -3.25 10.66 -1.75
C VAL A 103 -3.49 9.75 -2.95
N SER A 104 -4.15 10.29 -3.97
CA SER A 104 -4.45 9.64 -5.23
C SER A 104 -3.57 10.19 -6.35
N VAL A 105 -2.78 9.33 -6.98
CA VAL A 105 -1.75 9.68 -7.98
C VAL A 105 -1.90 8.87 -9.28
N GLY A 106 -1.53 9.46 -10.41
CA GLY A 106 -1.55 8.80 -11.73
C GLY A 106 -2.73 9.21 -12.61
N GLY A 107 -3.13 8.33 -13.53
CA GLY A 107 -4.06 8.65 -14.61
C GLY A 107 -3.41 9.49 -15.72
N ASN A 108 -4.21 9.94 -16.68
CA ASN A 108 -3.79 10.82 -17.78
C ASN A 108 -4.64 12.11 -17.70
N PRO A 109 -4.07 13.30 -17.43
CA PRO A 109 -2.70 13.73 -17.64
C PRO A 109 -1.77 13.59 -16.42
N GLY A 110 -2.04 12.70 -15.46
CA GLY A 110 -1.17 12.49 -14.30
C GLY A 110 -1.43 13.47 -13.16
N GLY A 111 -2.65 13.55 -12.65
CA GLY A 111 -3.00 14.43 -11.53
C GLY A 111 -2.62 13.88 -10.15
N THR A 112 -2.48 14.77 -9.17
CA THR A 112 -2.40 14.43 -7.74
C THR A 112 -3.58 15.05 -7.01
N VAL A 113 -4.31 14.25 -6.23
CA VAL A 113 -5.39 14.74 -5.38
C VAL A 113 -5.25 14.12 -4.01
N LEU A 114 -5.34 14.96 -2.98
CA LEU A 114 -5.29 14.55 -1.60
C LEU A 114 -6.67 14.74 -0.99
N PHE A 115 -6.98 13.86 -0.05
CA PHE A 115 -8.07 14.07 0.88
C PHE A 115 -7.52 14.08 2.29
N ASP A 116 -7.74 15.19 2.97
CA ASP A 116 -7.35 15.37 4.36
C ASP A 116 -8.46 14.83 5.26
N THR A 117 -8.19 13.74 5.97
CA THR A 117 -9.18 13.07 6.82
C THR A 117 -9.57 13.91 8.04
N GLU A 118 -8.69 14.79 8.50
CA GLU A 118 -8.89 15.66 9.66
C GLU A 118 -9.81 16.83 9.29
N THR A 119 -9.44 17.60 8.27
CA THR A 119 -10.21 18.78 7.84
C THR A 119 -11.37 18.43 6.89
N ARG A 120 -11.42 17.18 6.42
CA ARG A 120 -12.37 16.67 5.42
C ARG A 120 -12.36 17.45 4.11
N ARG A 121 -11.18 17.94 3.73
CA ARG A 121 -10.99 18.75 2.52
C ARG A 121 -10.33 17.95 1.42
N VAL A 122 -10.76 18.22 0.21
CA VAL A 122 -10.11 17.78 -1.02
C VAL A 122 -9.09 18.85 -1.40
N ILE A 123 -7.85 18.44 -1.60
CA ILE A 123 -6.72 19.33 -1.90
C ILE A 123 -6.11 18.88 -3.22
N THR A 124 -5.96 19.80 -4.16
CA THR A 124 -5.29 19.52 -5.43
C THR A 124 -3.77 19.62 -5.26
N GLY A 125 -3.05 18.57 -5.65
CA GLY A 125 -1.59 18.55 -5.64
C GLY A 125 -0.98 18.88 -7.01
N PRO A 126 0.36 18.92 -7.11
CA PRO A 126 1.05 19.12 -8.37
C PRO A 126 0.79 17.96 -9.36
N LYS A 127 0.87 18.25 -10.66
CA LYS A 127 0.81 17.21 -11.70
C LYS A 127 2.13 16.45 -11.76
N LEU A 128 2.05 15.15 -12.05
CA LEU A 128 3.23 14.35 -12.37
C LEU A 128 3.92 14.93 -13.60
N LEU A 129 5.24 14.74 -13.67
CA LEU A 129 6.04 15.10 -14.84
C LEU A 129 5.65 14.24 -16.05
N SER A 130 5.26 12.99 -15.81
CA SER A 130 4.74 12.08 -16.82
C SER A 130 3.51 11.31 -16.34
N ALA A 131 2.49 11.23 -17.19
CA ALA A 131 1.27 10.47 -16.93
C ALA A 131 1.56 8.98 -16.75
N LYS A 132 1.00 8.37 -15.70
CA LYS A 132 1.18 6.94 -15.37
C LYS A 132 -0.17 6.30 -15.10
N LEU A 133 -0.47 5.22 -15.81
CA LEU A 133 -1.70 4.44 -15.61
C LEU A 133 -1.44 3.32 -14.60
N SER A 134 -2.17 3.34 -13.49
CA SER A 134 -2.06 2.43 -12.36
C SER A 134 -0.61 2.26 -11.90
N PRO A 135 0.07 3.36 -11.51
CA PRO A 135 1.47 3.29 -11.12
C PRO A 135 1.65 2.48 -9.83
N VAL A 136 2.86 1.99 -9.63
CA VAL A 136 3.31 1.59 -8.29
C VAL A 136 3.49 2.86 -7.47
N ALA A 137 2.93 2.90 -6.27
CA ALA A 137 3.06 4.02 -5.36
C ALA A 137 3.46 3.52 -3.96
N ALA A 138 4.43 4.19 -3.34
CA ALA A 138 4.90 3.88 -1.99
C ALA A 138 5.15 5.19 -1.22
N ALA A 139 4.66 5.25 0.01
CA ALA A 139 4.92 6.38 0.92
C ALA A 139 6.03 6.03 1.91
N VAL A 140 7.00 6.93 2.10
CA VAL A 140 8.09 6.83 3.08
C VAL A 140 8.19 8.16 3.82
N GLY A 141 7.73 8.19 5.06
CA GLY A 141 7.59 9.44 5.80
C GLY A 141 6.74 10.44 4.99
N ASP A 142 7.33 11.58 4.64
CA ASP A 142 6.68 12.64 3.86
C ASP A 142 6.87 12.51 2.34
N ARG A 143 7.52 11.46 1.86
CA ARG A 143 7.80 11.26 0.44
C ARG A 143 6.88 10.23 -0.18
N ILE A 144 6.39 10.52 -1.38
CA ILE A 144 5.61 9.58 -2.19
C ILE A 144 6.41 9.25 -3.44
N TYR A 145 6.83 8.00 -3.58
CA TYR A 145 7.51 7.48 -4.75
C TYR A 145 6.47 6.89 -5.71
N VAL A 146 6.58 7.22 -6.99
CA VAL A 146 5.66 6.74 -8.03
C VAL A 146 6.43 6.22 -9.23
N LEU A 147 6.29 4.92 -9.49
CA LEU A 147 6.93 4.21 -10.60
C LEU A 147 5.88 3.77 -11.62
N SER A 148 6.16 3.97 -12.90
CA SER A 148 5.32 3.42 -13.97
C SER A 148 5.26 1.90 -13.87
N SER A 149 4.05 1.33 -13.79
CA SER A 149 3.87 -0.12 -13.79
C SER A 149 4.06 -0.73 -15.19
N ARG A 150 3.97 0.11 -16.24
CA ARG A 150 4.12 -0.24 -17.65
C ARG A 150 4.85 0.89 -18.38
N PRO A 151 6.19 0.86 -18.47
CA PRO A 151 6.95 1.90 -19.15
C PRO A 151 6.78 1.76 -20.67
N GLN A 152 5.84 2.51 -21.25
CA GLN A 152 5.55 2.44 -22.70
C GLN A 152 6.04 3.67 -23.47
N TYR A 153 5.51 4.86 -23.17
CA TYR A 153 5.74 6.04 -24.02
C TYR A 153 6.23 7.33 -23.35
N PHE A 154 6.09 7.52 -22.03
CA PHE A 154 6.33 8.83 -21.39
C PHE A 154 7.30 8.78 -20.21
N GLU A 155 8.46 9.40 -20.37
CA GLU A 155 9.43 9.68 -19.31
C GLU A 155 9.12 10.99 -18.57
N PRO A 156 9.52 11.12 -17.29
CA PRO A 156 10.28 10.15 -16.49
C PRO A 156 9.44 8.96 -16.00
N TRP A 157 10.06 7.79 -15.83
CA TRP A 157 9.36 6.58 -15.38
C TRP A 157 9.17 6.51 -13.88
N PHE A 158 10.05 7.16 -13.12
CA PHE A 158 10.09 7.14 -11.68
C PHE A 158 10.20 8.56 -11.14
N GLU A 159 9.31 8.91 -10.21
CA GLU A 159 9.20 10.25 -9.66
C GLU A 159 8.98 10.20 -8.15
N VAL A 160 9.30 11.30 -7.47
CA VAL A 160 9.02 11.48 -6.05
C VAL A 160 8.34 12.83 -5.79
N LEU A 161 7.38 12.84 -4.88
CA LEU A 161 6.79 14.05 -4.31
C LEU A 161 7.20 14.14 -2.84
N ASP A 162 7.94 15.19 -2.47
CA ASP A 162 8.29 15.48 -1.08
C ASP A 162 7.29 16.47 -0.47
N LEU A 163 6.58 16.02 0.57
CA LEU A 163 5.55 16.78 1.26
C LEU A 163 6.04 17.43 2.56
N SER A 164 7.33 17.32 2.90
CA SER A 164 7.90 17.83 4.15
C SER A 164 7.69 19.34 4.32
N ARG A 165 7.68 20.09 3.22
CA ARG A 165 7.47 21.54 3.18
C ARG A 165 6.12 21.94 2.60
N ALA A 166 5.25 20.96 2.29
CA ALA A 166 3.97 21.22 1.65
C ALA A 166 3.01 21.92 2.62
N THR A 167 2.36 22.96 2.15
CA THR A 167 1.31 23.69 2.88
C THR A 167 0.01 23.72 2.08
N VAL A 168 -1.12 23.80 2.77
CA VAL A 168 -2.44 23.87 2.13
C VAL A 168 -2.84 25.34 2.02
N VAL A 169 -3.00 25.82 0.80
CA VAL A 169 -3.45 27.20 0.52
C VAL A 169 -4.85 27.19 -0.08
N ALA A 170 -5.64 28.22 0.24
CA ALA A 170 -6.93 28.45 -0.39
C ALA A 170 -6.74 29.36 -1.61
N THR A 171 -7.29 28.95 -2.74
CA THR A 171 -7.28 29.75 -3.97
C THR A 171 -8.45 30.74 -3.97
N ALA A 172 -8.37 31.75 -4.84
CA ALA A 172 -9.40 32.80 -4.94
C ALA A 172 -10.80 32.26 -5.27
N ASP A 173 -10.90 31.09 -5.91
CA ASP A 173 -12.15 30.39 -6.21
C ASP A 173 -12.60 29.43 -5.08
N GLY A 174 -11.97 29.50 -3.91
CA GLY A 174 -12.34 28.72 -2.71
C GLY A 174 -11.89 27.26 -2.74
N ARG A 175 -11.07 26.85 -3.72
CA ARG A 175 -10.46 25.51 -3.76
C ARG A 175 -9.23 25.46 -2.85
N HIS A 176 -8.77 24.25 -2.54
CA HIS A 176 -7.55 24.04 -1.79
C HIS A 176 -6.49 23.40 -2.66
N THR A 177 -5.27 23.93 -2.61
CA THR A 177 -4.12 23.40 -3.35
C THR A 177 -2.93 23.24 -2.42
N LEU A 178 -2.02 22.32 -2.78
CA LEU A 178 -0.71 22.26 -2.14
C LEU A 178 0.22 23.32 -2.72
N ASP A 179 0.95 23.99 -1.83
CA ASP A 179 2.05 24.90 -2.17
C ASP A 179 3.36 24.42 -1.53
N GLY A 180 4.49 24.78 -2.12
CA GLY A 180 5.83 24.42 -1.62
C GLY A 180 6.28 22.98 -1.90
N CYS A 181 5.62 22.27 -2.82
CA CYS A 181 6.02 20.92 -3.25
C CYS A 181 5.84 20.73 -4.77
N SER A 182 6.69 19.90 -5.37
CA SER A 182 6.63 19.50 -6.78
C SER A 182 7.06 18.05 -6.95
N TRP A 183 6.65 17.44 -8.06
CA TRP A 183 7.21 16.15 -8.47
C TRP A 183 8.62 16.34 -9.02
N GLU A 184 9.51 15.46 -8.63
CA GLU A 184 10.90 15.40 -9.10
C GLU A 184 11.17 14.07 -9.77
N ALA A 185 11.87 14.10 -10.91
CA ALA A 185 12.30 12.89 -11.59
C ALA A 185 13.40 12.20 -10.76
N LEU A 186 13.26 10.89 -10.58
CA LEU A 186 14.29 10.04 -9.98
C LEU A 186 15.06 9.29 -11.07
N PRO A 187 16.24 8.74 -10.74
CA PRO A 187 16.99 7.91 -11.68
C PRO A 187 16.14 6.77 -12.24
N ASP A 188 16.21 6.58 -13.56
CA ASP A 188 15.42 5.55 -14.22
C ASP A 188 15.77 4.16 -13.69
N PRO A 189 14.77 3.28 -13.54
CA PRO A 189 15.02 1.89 -13.21
C PRO A 189 15.93 1.25 -14.26
N ILE A 190 16.97 0.56 -13.82
CA ILE A 190 17.92 -0.15 -14.71
C ILE A 190 17.19 -1.19 -15.59
N CYS A 191 16.00 -1.62 -15.17
CA CYS A 191 15.15 -2.56 -15.89
C CYS A 191 14.29 -1.93 -17.00
N PHE A 192 14.21 -0.61 -17.08
CA PHE A 192 13.38 0.10 -18.04
C PHE A 192 14.22 0.61 -19.21
N PRO A 193 13.66 0.68 -20.42
CA PRO A 193 14.36 1.19 -21.58
C PRO A 193 14.47 2.72 -21.46
N CYS A 194 15.65 3.24 -21.12
CA CYS A 194 15.88 4.69 -21.08
C CYS A 194 15.96 5.32 -22.49
N VAL A 195 16.12 4.51 -23.54
CA VAL A 195 16.15 4.95 -24.95
C VAL A 195 15.54 3.85 -25.84
N LEU A 196 14.37 4.12 -26.42
CA LEU A 196 13.79 3.25 -27.46
C LEU A 196 14.26 3.70 -28.85
N SER A 197 14.67 2.75 -29.70
CA SER A 197 14.87 3.03 -31.13
C SER A 197 13.52 3.31 -31.81
N PRO A 198 13.46 3.94 -32.99
CA PRO A 198 12.20 4.12 -33.72
C PRO A 198 11.41 2.81 -33.91
N ALA A 199 12.10 1.68 -34.14
CA ALA A 199 11.46 0.36 -34.17
C ALA A 199 10.95 -0.08 -32.79
N GLY A 200 11.67 0.23 -31.72
CA GLY A 200 11.22 0.05 -30.33
C GLY A 200 10.00 0.91 -29.96
N TYR A 201 9.78 2.06 -30.61
CA TYR A 201 8.53 2.81 -30.44
C TYR A 201 7.33 2.14 -31.13
N LEU A 202 7.56 1.48 -32.27
CA LEU A 202 6.52 0.71 -32.98
C LEU A 202 6.15 -0.59 -32.25
N ALA A 203 7.09 -1.16 -31.52
CA ALA A 203 6.92 -2.36 -30.70
C ALA A 203 7.62 -2.20 -29.34
N PRO A 204 7.04 -1.42 -28.40
CA PRO A 204 7.65 -1.19 -27.10
C PRO A 204 7.77 -2.50 -26.32
N PRO A 205 8.85 -2.67 -25.55
CA PRO A 205 9.03 -3.87 -24.76
C PRO A 205 7.88 -3.98 -23.76
N LEU A 206 7.26 -5.17 -23.69
CA LEU A 206 6.19 -5.46 -22.75
C LEU A 206 6.80 -5.72 -21.37
N ILE A 207 7.13 -4.61 -20.70
CA ILE A 207 7.64 -4.60 -19.33
C ILE A 207 6.47 -4.34 -18.39
N LEU A 208 6.33 -5.21 -17.40
CA LEU A 208 5.30 -5.11 -16.37
C LEU A 208 5.92 -5.24 -15.00
N VAL A 209 5.63 -4.30 -14.11
CA VAL A 209 5.88 -4.48 -12.68
C VAL A 209 4.85 -5.47 -12.14
N THR A 210 5.31 -6.62 -11.65
CA THR A 210 4.42 -7.69 -11.16
C THR A 210 4.21 -7.62 -9.66
N SER A 211 5.23 -7.17 -8.92
CA SER A 211 5.18 -7.06 -7.47
C SER A 211 6.15 -6.03 -6.93
N TYR A 212 5.82 -5.49 -5.77
CA TYR A 212 6.65 -4.52 -5.07
C TYR A 212 6.42 -4.58 -3.56
N VAL A 213 7.42 -4.17 -2.79
CA VAL A 213 7.34 -4.06 -1.34
C VAL A 213 8.29 -2.99 -0.86
N LEU A 214 7.84 -2.20 0.11
CA LEU A 214 8.70 -1.25 0.81
C LEU A 214 9.36 -1.96 2.00
N PHE A 215 10.65 -2.25 1.86
CA PHE A 215 11.51 -2.81 2.90
C PHE A 215 12.60 -1.78 3.21
N LEU A 216 12.32 -0.82 4.09
CA LEU A 216 13.20 0.34 4.28
C LEU A 216 14.66 -0.06 4.57
N PRO A 217 15.65 0.63 3.98
CA PRO A 217 15.52 1.83 3.12
C PRO A 217 15.22 1.53 1.64
N TYR A 218 14.89 0.29 1.28
CA TYR A 218 14.74 -0.15 -0.11
C TYR A 218 13.28 -0.28 -0.55
N LEU A 219 12.96 0.23 -1.74
CA LEU A 219 11.78 -0.17 -2.49
C LEU A 219 12.16 -1.34 -3.40
N LEU A 220 11.66 -2.55 -3.10
CA LEU A 220 11.87 -3.73 -3.92
C LEU A 220 10.80 -3.80 -5.00
N VAL A 221 11.21 -4.09 -6.23
CA VAL A 221 10.32 -4.18 -7.40
C VAL A 221 10.72 -5.38 -8.24
N SER A 222 9.75 -6.26 -8.51
CA SER A 222 9.90 -7.33 -9.48
C SER A 222 9.26 -6.96 -10.80
N VAL A 223 10.01 -7.18 -11.87
CA VAL A 223 9.63 -6.83 -13.23
C VAL A 223 9.60 -8.10 -14.07
N ASN A 224 8.54 -8.29 -14.82
CA ASN A 224 8.45 -9.25 -15.91
C ASN A 224 8.77 -8.54 -17.23
N ASN A 225 9.81 -9.01 -17.90
CA ASN A 225 10.17 -8.60 -19.24
C ASN A 225 10.18 -9.85 -20.14
N MET A 226 9.17 -9.98 -21.01
CA MET A 226 9.07 -11.08 -21.97
C MET A 226 9.19 -12.48 -21.33
N GLY A 227 8.58 -12.67 -20.15
CA GLY A 227 8.60 -13.93 -19.41
C GLY A 227 9.78 -14.07 -18.45
N LYS A 228 10.80 -13.22 -18.54
CA LYS A 228 11.90 -13.19 -17.57
C LYS A 228 11.54 -12.28 -16.39
N MET A 229 11.42 -12.88 -15.21
CA MET A 229 11.23 -12.14 -13.96
C MET A 229 12.57 -11.74 -13.34
N THR A 230 12.68 -10.52 -12.82
CA THR A 230 13.89 -10.04 -12.13
C THR A 230 13.51 -9.05 -11.05
N THR A 231 14.17 -9.14 -9.89
CA THR A 231 13.92 -8.25 -8.74
C THR A 231 15.04 -7.23 -8.59
N TYR A 232 14.63 -5.99 -8.40
CA TYR A 232 15.48 -4.82 -8.22
C TYR A 232 15.17 -4.16 -6.88
N ALA A 233 16.13 -3.42 -6.34
CA ALA A 233 15.97 -2.57 -5.17
C ALA A 233 16.32 -1.14 -5.55
N PHE A 234 15.46 -0.19 -5.20
CA PHE A 234 15.79 1.22 -5.17
C PHE A 234 16.12 1.65 -3.75
N ASP A 235 17.34 2.12 -3.52
CA ASP A 235 17.76 2.72 -2.26
C ASP A 235 17.21 4.14 -2.15
N THR A 236 16.28 4.36 -1.23
CA THR A 236 15.64 5.67 -1.00
C THR A 236 16.56 6.70 -0.36
N GLY A 237 17.69 6.29 0.21
CA GLY A 237 18.68 7.21 0.79
C GLY A 237 19.71 7.67 -0.24
N THR A 238 20.21 6.77 -1.08
CA THR A 238 21.23 7.09 -2.10
C THR A 238 20.67 7.37 -3.49
N HIS A 239 19.37 7.13 -3.70
CA HIS A 239 18.66 7.20 -4.97
C HIS A 239 19.30 6.31 -6.06
N ARG A 240 19.74 5.10 -5.68
CA ARG A 240 20.38 4.15 -6.61
C ARG A 240 19.57 2.88 -6.77
N TRP A 241 19.56 2.38 -8.00
CA TRP A 241 19.00 1.09 -8.34
C TRP A 241 20.05 -0.03 -8.25
N HIS A 242 19.63 -1.18 -7.73
CA HIS A 242 20.45 -2.38 -7.62
C HIS A 242 19.65 -3.56 -8.17
N LYS A 243 20.26 -4.36 -9.05
CA LYS A 243 19.70 -5.67 -9.41
C LYS A 243 20.02 -6.66 -8.29
N LEU A 244 19.00 -7.30 -7.72
CA LEU A 244 19.16 -8.24 -6.62
C LEU A 244 19.23 -9.68 -7.10
N TYR A 245 18.25 -10.08 -7.93
CA TYR A 245 18.01 -11.49 -8.21
C TYR A 245 17.31 -11.71 -9.55
N ASP A 246 17.67 -12.77 -10.28
CA ASP A 246 17.09 -13.14 -11.59
C ASP A 246 15.75 -13.90 -11.48
N TYR A 247 15.01 -13.66 -10.39
CA TYR A 247 13.67 -14.19 -10.16
C TYR A 247 12.77 -13.10 -9.59
N GLY A 248 11.46 -13.27 -9.75
CA GLY A 248 10.45 -12.40 -9.14
C GLY A 248 10.27 -12.68 -7.65
N LEU A 249 9.75 -11.70 -6.92
CA LEU A 249 9.22 -11.90 -5.57
C LEU A 249 8.04 -12.88 -5.67
N PRO A 250 7.88 -13.79 -4.68
CA PRO A 250 6.89 -14.86 -4.72
C PRO A 250 5.46 -14.40 -4.39
N PHE A 251 5.13 -13.16 -4.75
CA PHE A 251 3.81 -12.58 -4.56
C PHE A 251 3.47 -11.63 -5.70
N PHE A 252 2.18 -11.29 -5.83
CA PHE A 252 1.63 -10.39 -6.83
C PHE A 252 1.14 -9.08 -6.21
N GLY A 253 1.43 -7.96 -6.86
CA GLY A 253 1.07 -6.63 -6.38
C GLY A 253 1.93 -6.18 -5.19
N SER A 254 1.31 -5.46 -4.25
CA SER A 254 1.98 -4.95 -3.05
C SER A 254 2.02 -6.02 -1.95
N ALA A 255 3.13 -6.10 -1.21
CA ALA A 255 3.16 -6.75 0.09
C ALA A 255 3.22 -5.71 1.21
N THR A 256 2.45 -5.95 2.28
CA THR A 256 2.28 -5.02 3.40
C THR A 256 3.02 -5.56 4.63
N PRO A 257 3.79 -4.73 5.37
CA PRO A 257 4.47 -5.20 6.58
C PRO A 257 3.47 -5.66 7.62
N LEU A 258 3.82 -6.69 8.38
CA LEU A 258 3.05 -7.14 9.54
C LEU A 258 3.63 -6.50 10.81
N VAL A 259 2.88 -5.58 11.42
CA VAL A 259 3.35 -4.83 12.61
C VAL A 259 3.69 -5.79 13.77
N GLY A 260 4.80 -5.51 14.44
CA GLY A 260 5.40 -6.34 15.50
C GLY A 260 6.26 -7.50 14.99
N HIS A 261 6.17 -7.85 13.71
CA HIS A 261 6.90 -8.98 13.13
C HIS A 261 7.98 -8.52 12.14
N THR A 262 9.17 -8.23 12.65
CA THR A 262 10.29 -7.71 11.85
C THR A 262 10.58 -8.57 10.61
N GLY A 263 10.53 -7.93 9.45
CA GLY A 263 10.82 -8.53 8.15
C GLY A 263 9.75 -9.49 7.63
N ILE A 264 8.57 -9.57 8.24
CA ILE A 264 7.42 -10.35 7.75
C ILE A 264 6.45 -9.43 7.02
N PHE A 265 6.06 -9.83 5.82
CA PHE A 265 5.14 -9.10 4.95
C PHE A 265 4.00 -10.01 4.52
N LEU A 266 2.80 -9.46 4.41
CA LEU A 266 1.63 -10.16 3.87
C LEU A 266 1.44 -9.77 2.41
N GLY A 267 1.28 -10.76 1.55
CA GLY A 267 1.06 -10.55 0.12
C GLY A 267 0.28 -11.71 -0.49
N ARG A 268 -0.24 -11.50 -1.70
CA ARG A 268 -0.92 -12.57 -2.43
C ARG A 268 0.08 -13.42 -3.18
N CYS A 269 0.03 -14.75 -3.07
CA CYS A 269 0.98 -15.61 -3.78
C CYS A 269 0.90 -15.50 -5.31
N TRP A 270 -0.28 -15.21 -5.85
CA TRP A 270 -0.50 -14.86 -7.27
C TRP A 270 -1.78 -14.02 -7.42
N GLU A 271 -2.14 -13.62 -8.64
CA GLU A 271 -3.19 -12.62 -8.92
C GLU A 271 -4.57 -12.93 -8.28
N SER A 272 -4.95 -14.20 -8.12
CA SER A 272 -6.18 -14.62 -7.42
C SER A 272 -5.92 -15.63 -6.29
N GLY A 273 -4.67 -15.75 -5.86
CA GLY A 273 -4.24 -16.69 -4.83
C GLY A 273 -4.50 -16.22 -3.40
N PRO A 274 -4.33 -17.11 -2.40
CA PRO A 274 -4.42 -16.77 -0.99
C PRO A 274 -3.36 -15.75 -0.55
N ILE A 275 -3.62 -15.15 0.60
CA ILE A 275 -2.66 -14.37 1.35
C ILE A 275 -1.67 -15.33 2.00
N ASN A 276 -0.39 -15.10 1.75
CA ASN A 276 0.70 -15.75 2.49
C ASN A 276 1.57 -14.70 3.16
N ALA A 277 2.36 -15.14 4.12
CA ALA A 277 3.35 -14.32 4.79
C ALA A 277 4.74 -14.62 4.25
N TYR A 278 5.52 -13.58 4.02
CA TYR A 278 6.84 -13.66 3.43
C TYR A 278 7.83 -13.03 4.39
N ARG A 279 8.77 -13.82 4.90
CA ARG A 279 9.93 -13.32 5.60
C ARG A 279 10.95 -12.86 4.55
N ILE A 280 11.08 -11.56 4.41
CA ILE A 280 12.03 -10.92 3.50
C ILE A 280 13.25 -10.51 4.30
N ARG A 281 14.44 -10.91 3.83
CA ARG A 281 15.72 -10.47 4.39
C ARG A 281 16.63 -9.99 3.29
N LEU A 282 17.23 -8.82 3.50
CA LEU A 282 18.32 -8.30 2.70
C LEU A 282 19.59 -8.37 3.54
N VAL A 283 20.60 -9.07 3.03
CA VAL A 283 21.93 -9.13 3.63
C VAL A 283 22.88 -8.35 2.73
N SER A 284 23.51 -7.31 3.26
CA SER A 284 24.60 -6.64 2.56
C SER A 284 25.85 -7.50 2.62
N SER A 285 26.25 -8.04 1.46
CA SER A 285 27.52 -8.74 1.30
C SER A 285 28.30 -8.01 0.22
N ALA A 286 29.11 -7.02 0.60
CA ALA A 286 29.83 -6.17 -0.36
C ALA A 286 30.52 -7.02 -1.46
N PRO A 287 30.31 -6.72 -2.75
CA PRO A 287 29.65 -5.53 -3.33
C PRO A 287 28.14 -5.69 -3.66
N HIS A 288 27.48 -6.74 -3.17
CA HIS A 288 26.11 -7.10 -3.57
C HIS A 288 25.12 -7.17 -2.41
N LEU A 289 23.87 -6.82 -2.68
CA LEU A 289 22.74 -7.08 -1.79
C LEU A 289 22.19 -8.48 -2.09
N LYS A 290 22.14 -9.34 -1.07
CA LYS A 290 21.56 -10.68 -1.19
C LYS A 290 20.15 -10.69 -0.61
N LEU A 291 19.19 -11.06 -1.45
CA LEU A 291 17.79 -11.26 -1.07
C LEU A 291 17.55 -12.72 -0.70
N SER A 292 16.89 -12.95 0.44
CA SER A 292 16.26 -14.24 0.76
C SER A 292 14.82 -14.01 1.15
N VAL A 293 13.92 -14.80 0.58
CA VAL A 293 12.50 -14.79 0.90
C VAL A 293 12.09 -16.18 1.34
N THR A 294 11.42 -16.29 2.48
CA THR A 294 10.81 -17.54 2.97
C THR A 294 9.31 -17.31 3.09
N GLU A 295 8.53 -18.23 2.54
CA GLU A 295 7.08 -18.16 2.52
C GLU A 295 6.46 -19.03 3.62
N PHE A 296 5.40 -18.54 4.23
CA PHE A 296 4.60 -19.20 5.24
C PHE A 296 3.12 -19.05 4.86
N PRO A 297 2.35 -20.14 4.72
CA PRO A 297 0.91 -20.05 4.50
C PRO A 297 0.22 -19.31 5.64
N VAL A 298 -0.75 -18.45 5.31
CA VAL A 298 -1.63 -17.83 6.31
C VAL A 298 -2.96 -18.54 6.29
N LYS A 299 -3.35 -19.12 7.43
CA LYS A 299 -4.56 -19.91 7.56
C LYS A 299 -5.40 -19.47 8.75
N THR A 300 -6.71 -19.63 8.65
CA THR A 300 -7.60 -19.45 9.80
C THR A 300 -7.37 -20.55 10.84
N GLU A 301 -7.94 -20.40 12.05
CA GLU A 301 -7.96 -21.49 13.06
C GLU A 301 -8.63 -22.78 12.54
N ALA A 302 -9.56 -22.65 11.57
CA ALA A 302 -10.17 -23.77 10.86
C ALA A 302 -9.29 -24.35 9.73
N ARG A 303 -8.06 -23.86 9.59
CA ARG A 303 -7.08 -24.21 8.53
C ARG A 303 -7.51 -23.84 7.11
N GLU A 304 -8.41 -22.87 6.98
CA GLU A 304 -8.84 -22.35 5.68
C GLU A 304 -7.87 -21.28 5.19
N GLU A 305 -7.65 -21.24 3.88
CA GLU A 305 -6.86 -20.19 3.25
C GLU A 305 -7.59 -18.83 3.28
N VAL A 306 -6.84 -17.76 3.50
CA VAL A 306 -7.40 -16.40 3.58
C VAL A 306 -7.27 -15.67 2.25
N GLY A 307 -8.36 -15.03 1.79
CA GLY A 307 -8.31 -14.08 0.66
C GLY A 307 -8.28 -14.71 -0.75
N VAL A 308 -8.76 -15.95 -0.89
CA VAL A 308 -8.81 -16.66 -2.18
C VAL A 308 -9.86 -16.05 -3.13
N GLY A 309 -9.54 -15.96 -4.43
CA GLY A 309 -10.50 -15.79 -5.53
C GLY A 309 -11.03 -14.36 -5.78
N GLU A 310 -11.08 -13.48 -4.77
CA GLU A 310 -11.56 -12.10 -4.93
C GLU A 310 -10.39 -11.11 -5.06
N ALA A 311 -10.61 -9.97 -5.71
CA ALA A 311 -9.61 -8.91 -5.76
C ALA A 311 -9.42 -8.31 -4.36
N LEU A 312 -8.16 -8.10 -3.97
CA LEU A 312 -7.76 -7.91 -2.59
C LEU A 312 -6.91 -6.66 -2.39
N CYS A 313 -7.21 -5.88 -1.36
CA CYS A 313 -6.27 -4.91 -0.79
C CYS A 313 -5.91 -5.31 0.64
N LEU A 314 -4.63 -5.17 1.01
CA LEU A 314 -4.12 -5.43 2.35
C LEU A 314 -3.70 -4.11 3.01
N ALA A 315 -3.90 -4.01 4.31
CA ALA A 315 -3.25 -3.00 5.13
C ALA A 315 -2.89 -3.56 6.51
N SER A 316 -1.78 -3.06 7.04
CA SER A 316 -1.34 -3.38 8.39
C SER A 316 -2.12 -2.54 9.39
N MET A 317 -2.36 -3.10 10.58
CA MET A 317 -2.96 -2.38 11.70
C MET A 317 -1.86 -2.02 12.71
N GLU A 318 -2.08 -0.99 13.52
CA GLU A 318 -1.18 -0.67 14.64
C GLU A 318 -1.14 -1.76 15.72
N ASP A 319 -2.25 -2.47 15.93
CA ASP A 319 -2.27 -3.61 16.86
C ASP A 319 -1.35 -4.72 16.32
N GLU A 320 -0.37 -5.10 17.13
CA GLU A 320 0.62 -6.11 16.82
C GLU A 320 -0.04 -7.41 16.31
N GLY A 321 0.52 -7.94 15.23
CA GLY A 321 0.04 -9.15 14.58
C GLY A 321 -1.35 -9.03 13.96
N SER A 322 -1.91 -7.82 13.82
CA SER A 322 -3.21 -7.59 13.19
C SER A 322 -3.09 -6.98 11.80
N PHE A 323 -3.98 -7.39 10.90
CA PHE A 323 -4.08 -6.83 9.55
C PHE A 323 -5.52 -6.83 9.08
N SER A 324 -5.84 -5.94 8.15
CA SER A 324 -7.13 -5.90 7.48
C SER A 324 -6.98 -6.19 6.00
N CYS A 325 -7.97 -6.87 5.45
CA CYS A 325 -8.08 -7.10 4.03
C CYS A 325 -9.46 -6.72 3.53
N ILE A 326 -9.51 -6.12 2.34
CA ILE A 326 -10.76 -5.91 1.61
C ILE A 326 -10.80 -6.86 0.45
N THR A 327 -11.77 -7.77 0.45
CA THR A 327 -12.15 -8.53 -0.74
C THR A 327 -13.34 -7.85 -1.42
N PHE A 328 -13.46 -7.99 -2.73
CA PHE A 328 -14.64 -7.52 -3.42
C PHE A 328 -15.02 -8.36 -4.63
N ARG A 329 -16.32 -8.31 -4.93
CA ARG A 329 -16.94 -8.90 -6.10
C ARG A 329 -18.00 -7.98 -6.69
N LEU A 330 -18.13 -8.05 -8.01
CA LEU A 330 -19.17 -7.34 -8.75
C LEU A 330 -20.40 -8.25 -8.89
N ASP A 331 -21.59 -7.66 -8.85
CA ASP A 331 -22.86 -8.36 -9.07
C ASP A 331 -23.13 -8.47 -10.57
N ASP A 332 -22.85 -9.63 -11.15
CA ASP A 332 -22.94 -9.95 -12.58
C ASP A 332 -24.35 -10.35 -13.05
N ARG A 333 -25.34 -10.34 -12.15
CA ARG A 333 -26.73 -10.67 -12.50
C ARG A 333 -27.30 -9.63 -13.46
N GLU A 334 -27.91 -10.08 -14.56
CA GLU A 334 -28.39 -9.22 -15.65
C GLU A 334 -29.25 -8.03 -15.18
N HIS A 335 -30.18 -8.23 -14.25
CA HIS A 335 -31.04 -7.16 -13.72
C HIS A 335 -30.29 -6.09 -12.89
N HIS A 336 -29.02 -6.36 -12.55
CA HIS A 336 -28.13 -5.45 -11.83
C HIS A 336 -27.05 -4.87 -12.74
N MET A 337 -27.15 -5.05 -14.05
CA MET A 337 -26.25 -4.45 -15.02
C MET A 337 -26.77 -3.09 -15.52
N SER A 338 -25.86 -2.22 -15.91
CA SER A 338 -26.12 -0.99 -16.66
C SER A 338 -25.55 -1.18 -18.05
N TYR A 339 -26.36 -0.92 -19.08
CA TYR A 339 -25.88 -0.91 -20.46
C TYR A 339 -25.24 0.44 -20.78
N ASP A 340 -23.99 0.39 -21.23
CA ASP A 340 -23.25 1.53 -21.75
C ASP A 340 -23.41 1.54 -23.28
N LYS A 341 -24.07 2.58 -23.79
CA LYS A 341 -24.35 2.73 -25.22
C LYS A 341 -23.11 3.12 -26.02
N ASP A 342 -22.15 3.79 -25.39
CA ASP A 342 -21.00 4.40 -26.09
C ASP A 342 -19.98 3.32 -26.49
N ILE A 343 -19.91 2.24 -25.71
CA ILE A 343 -18.99 1.12 -25.95
C ILE A 343 -19.70 -0.24 -26.04
N HIS A 344 -21.04 -0.22 -26.10
CA HIS A 344 -21.89 -1.40 -26.26
C HIS A 344 -21.60 -2.54 -25.25
N ALA A 345 -21.40 -2.21 -23.97
CA ALA A 345 -21.03 -3.16 -22.93
C ALA A 345 -21.92 -3.05 -21.68
N PHE A 346 -22.05 -4.16 -20.94
CA PHE A 346 -22.79 -4.20 -19.68
C PHE A 346 -21.85 -4.09 -18.48
N TYR A 347 -22.24 -3.25 -17.51
CA TYR A 347 -21.47 -3.03 -16.29
C TYR A 347 -22.28 -3.29 -15.02
N PRO A 348 -21.70 -3.99 -14.03
CA PRO A 348 -22.37 -4.29 -12.78
C PRO A 348 -22.61 -3.00 -11.97
N ARG A 349 -23.85 -2.81 -11.49
CA ARG A 349 -24.27 -1.64 -10.70
C ARG A 349 -24.10 -1.81 -9.21
N LYS A 350 -23.82 -3.03 -8.76
CA LYS A 350 -23.62 -3.38 -7.36
C LYS A 350 -22.25 -3.99 -7.19
N MET A 351 -21.58 -3.52 -6.15
CA MET A 351 -20.30 -4.04 -5.70
C MET A 351 -20.48 -4.49 -4.26
N TYR A 352 -20.09 -5.72 -3.98
CA TYR A 352 -20.04 -6.27 -2.64
C TYR A 352 -18.59 -6.25 -2.19
N LEU A 353 -18.36 -5.76 -0.99
CA LEU A 353 -17.03 -5.75 -0.37
C LEU A 353 -17.12 -6.49 0.95
N ASN A 354 -16.05 -7.17 1.33
CA ASN A 354 -15.90 -7.68 2.68
C ASN A 354 -14.63 -7.09 3.28
N LEU A 355 -14.79 -6.31 4.35
CA LEU A 355 -13.67 -5.83 5.15
C LEU A 355 -13.49 -6.77 6.33
N THR A 356 -12.45 -7.58 6.27
CA THR A 356 -12.15 -8.56 7.32
C THR A 356 -10.85 -8.16 8.02
N THR A 357 -10.86 -8.21 9.35
CA THR A 357 -9.69 -7.94 10.20
C THR A 357 -9.29 -9.20 10.93
N TYR A 358 -8.02 -9.55 10.80
CA TYR A 358 -7.42 -10.74 11.39
C TYR A 358 -6.41 -10.36 12.47
N LYS A 359 -6.22 -11.24 13.45
CA LYS A 359 -5.09 -11.19 14.39
C LYS A 359 -4.42 -12.55 14.45
N ILE A 360 -3.10 -12.55 14.49
CA ILE A 360 -2.31 -13.75 14.69
C ILE A 360 -2.61 -14.37 16.05
N VAL A 361 -2.79 -15.68 16.06
CA VAL A 361 -2.97 -16.45 17.29
C VAL A 361 -1.59 -16.81 17.83
N GLU A 362 -1.18 -16.18 18.93
CA GLU A 362 0.03 -16.57 19.66
C GLU A 362 -0.19 -17.90 20.38
N GLY A 363 0.58 -18.94 20.08
CA GLY A 363 0.52 -20.18 20.85
C GLY A 363 0.87 -21.48 20.13
N GLU A 364 0.78 -21.54 18.79
CA GLU A 364 1.22 -22.71 18.02
C GLU A 364 2.17 -22.28 16.92
N LYS A 365 3.41 -21.96 17.29
CA LYS A 365 4.54 -21.98 16.35
C LYS A 365 4.80 -23.43 15.97
N THR A 366 3.94 -24.01 15.13
CA THR A 366 4.43 -25.02 14.21
C THR A 366 5.25 -24.24 13.19
N ASP A 367 6.49 -24.65 12.97
CA ASP A 367 7.53 -23.91 12.21
C ASP A 367 7.16 -23.57 10.73
N MET A 368 5.92 -23.81 10.31
CA MET A 368 5.50 -23.78 8.90
C MET A 368 4.30 -22.85 8.59
N ASP A 369 3.33 -22.65 9.48
CA ASP A 369 2.10 -21.89 9.18
C ASP A 369 1.88 -20.68 10.11
N ILE A 370 1.33 -19.57 9.59
CA ILE A 370 0.80 -18.46 10.40
C ILE A 370 -0.70 -18.65 10.58
N VAL A 371 -1.12 -18.91 11.81
CA VAL A 371 -2.53 -19.07 12.17
C VAL A 371 -3.13 -17.72 12.58
N VAL A 372 -4.27 -17.37 11.99
CA VAL A 372 -4.99 -16.13 12.26
C VAL A 372 -6.42 -16.39 12.72
N ARG A 373 -6.91 -15.52 13.59
CA ARG A 373 -8.30 -15.46 14.02
C ARG A 373 -8.98 -14.26 13.37
N CYS A 374 -10.16 -14.47 12.81
CA CYS A 374 -11.02 -13.37 12.39
C CYS A 374 -11.50 -12.61 13.63
N LYS A 375 -11.09 -11.35 13.76
CA LYS A 375 -11.58 -10.45 14.81
C LYS A 375 -12.89 -9.79 14.40
N ARG A 376 -12.98 -9.38 13.14
CA ARG A 376 -14.11 -8.61 12.62
C ARG A 376 -14.31 -8.94 11.16
N ASP A 377 -15.58 -8.97 10.76
CA ASP A 377 -15.99 -9.15 9.38
C ASP A 377 -17.14 -8.20 9.07
N LYS A 378 -16.95 -7.28 8.11
CA LYS A 378 -17.96 -6.31 7.70
C LYS A 378 -18.29 -6.51 6.23
N ALA A 379 -19.49 -7.03 5.98
CA ALA A 379 -20.04 -7.14 4.63
C ALA A 379 -20.69 -5.81 4.19
N LEU A 380 -20.15 -5.23 3.14
CA LEU A 380 -20.47 -3.89 2.65
C LEU A 380 -21.03 -3.97 1.24
N LYS A 381 -21.81 -2.94 0.88
CA LYS A 381 -22.37 -2.82 -0.47
C LYS A 381 -22.30 -1.38 -0.98
N ILE A 382 -21.86 -1.24 -2.22
CA ILE A 382 -21.81 0.04 -2.93
C ILE A 382 -22.67 -0.07 -4.20
N PHE A 383 -23.36 1.02 -4.53
CA PHE A 383 -24.20 1.13 -5.71
C PHE A 383 -23.72 2.24 -6.66
N SER A 384 -23.81 1.97 -7.96
CA SER A 384 -23.54 2.92 -9.04
C SER A 384 -24.66 2.87 -10.07
N SER A 385 -25.26 4.01 -10.41
CA SER A 385 -26.21 4.10 -11.53
C SER A 385 -25.55 3.73 -12.86
N HIS A 386 -24.31 4.15 -13.06
CA HIS A 386 -23.52 3.97 -14.29
C HIS A 386 -22.68 2.68 -14.31
N GLY A 387 -22.78 1.84 -13.27
CA GLY A 387 -21.95 0.65 -13.13
C GLY A 387 -20.53 0.91 -12.63
N PHE A 388 -19.78 -0.18 -12.46
CA PHE A 388 -18.36 -0.22 -12.09
C PHE A 388 -17.56 -0.87 -13.22
N SER A 389 -16.41 -0.30 -13.58
CA SER A 389 -15.40 -1.01 -14.38
C SER A 389 -14.51 -1.86 -13.45
N SER A 390 -13.86 -2.91 -13.98
CA SER A 390 -12.84 -3.66 -13.21
C SER A 390 -11.71 -2.73 -12.75
N PRO A 391 -11.03 -3.04 -11.63
CA PRO A 391 -10.91 -2.10 -10.53
C PRO A 391 -9.81 -1.04 -10.79
N PRO A 392 -9.93 0.13 -10.14
CA PRO A 392 -9.37 0.17 -8.81
C PRO A 392 -10.38 0.63 -7.77
N ILE A 393 -10.67 -0.28 -6.83
CA ILE A 393 -10.70 0.10 -5.43
C ILE A 393 -9.27 0.38 -5.03
N ALA A 394 -9.03 1.52 -4.42
CA ALA A 394 -7.81 1.76 -3.71
C ALA A 394 -8.14 1.96 -2.23
N PHE A 395 -7.33 1.35 -1.37
CA PHE A 395 -7.58 1.21 0.05
C PHE A 395 -6.47 1.90 0.82
N ALA A 396 -6.86 2.71 1.80
CA ALA A 396 -5.93 3.33 2.72
C ALA A 396 -6.54 3.32 4.12
N LEU A 397 -5.70 3.06 5.11
CA LEU A 397 -6.03 3.27 6.52
C LEU A 397 -5.53 4.66 6.92
N SER A 398 -6.41 5.43 7.54
CA SER A 398 -6.03 6.53 8.42
C SER A 398 -6.08 5.90 9.80
N ILE A 399 -4.92 5.77 10.44
CA ILE A 399 -4.79 5.19 11.77
C ILE A 399 -4.60 6.33 12.76
#